data_AF-A0A7C2A563-F1
#
_entry.id   AF-A0A7C2A563-F1
#
_cell.length_a   1.000
_cell.length_b   1.000
_cell.length_c   1.000
_cell.angle_alpha   90.00
_cell.angle_beta   90.00
_cell.angle_gamma   90.00
#
_symmetry.space_group_name_H-M   'P 1'
#
loop_
_entity.id
_entity.type
_entity.pdbx_description
1 polymer ?
#
loop_
_entity_poly.entity_id
_entity_poly.type
_entity_poly.pdbx_seq_one_letter_code
_entity_poly.pdbx_strand_id
1 'polypeptide(L)'
;MKDIEKKFEQINFELRERIKELTVSYEVCHSLCSPSPLDVILNNVVKSTAKGMQYEDAVVVLSRGNEVIAYYGIEDKEEALELSKRKKRIFSKMRIHKDETWTLSVIYKDEKEEFLKEEQSLIDAISTRIRETVLKRRIQERLKASEKGYRTLFENTGTATFIIEKDTTISLVNKEFETLSGYSKKDIEGKMSWTQFVHKNDLERMKKYHYERRKNRAKAPRNYEFKFIDKRGNEKDTYITIDMIPGTEKSVASIMDITEHKKAEEALRKSEEQYRTLFEEAGDVIISLDIDYKITAWNPMAEKVYGYKKEEVIGKNIDIIIPEWKKEDYSKIMKDVLGGKIVKNITTQRKNKRGDILDIMMTLNSLRDGENNIVGIMEIQKDLTKIENIEQRMLLFSEVIKSTSDGIVITDLTGTILYVNKASQEMCGYNVKELIGRPSSILFESKKEFQKEVFPIILEKGWKGK
;
A
#
# COMPACT_ATOMS: atom_id res chain seq x y z
N MET A 1 87.30 32.28 34.68
CA MET A 1 87.24 31.95 33.24
C MET A 1 86.70 30.55 33.01
N LYS A 2 87.32 29.47 33.53
CA LYS A 2 86.83 28.08 33.37
C LYS A 2 85.36 27.83 33.77
N ASP A 3 84.89 28.43 34.87
CA ASP A 3 83.47 28.28 35.27
C ASP A 3 82.49 29.02 34.37
N ILE A 4 82.94 30.09 33.68
CA ILE A 4 82.11 30.86 32.74
C ILE A 4 82.02 30.10 31.42
N GLU A 5 83.13 29.54 30.93
CA GLU A 5 83.13 28.67 29.74
C GLU A 5 82.25 27.45 29.93
N LYS A 6 82.35 26.77 31.08
CA LYS A 6 81.53 25.60 31.40
C LYS A 6 80.03 25.92 31.47
N LYS A 7 79.66 27.08 32.05
CA LYS A 7 78.27 27.57 32.04
C LYS A 7 77.79 27.90 30.63
N PHE A 8 78.64 28.51 29.80
CA PHE A 8 78.29 28.87 28.43
C PHE A 8 78.09 27.63 27.54
N GLU A 9 78.93 26.62 27.68
CA GLU A 9 78.75 25.33 27.00
C GLU A 9 77.45 24.64 27.41
N GLN A 10 77.14 24.66 28.71
CA GLN A 10 75.91 24.05 29.21
C GLN A 10 74.64 24.79 28.71
N ILE A 11 74.64 26.12 28.71
CA ILE A 11 73.54 26.92 28.16
C ILE A 11 73.38 26.67 26.65
N ASN A 12 74.48 26.60 25.90
CA ASN A 12 74.44 26.31 24.47
C ASN A 12 73.92 24.91 24.17
N PHE A 13 74.26 23.93 25.01
CA PHE A 13 73.73 22.57 24.89
C PHE A 13 72.21 22.56 25.14
N GLU A 14 71.75 23.16 26.24
CA GLU A 14 70.33 23.27 26.58
C GLU A 14 69.53 24.00 25.48
N LEU A 15 70.08 25.08 24.91
CA LEU A 15 69.46 25.81 23.79
C LEU A 15 69.33 24.95 22.54
N ARG A 16 70.36 24.17 22.17
CA ARG A 16 70.30 23.29 21.00
C ARG A 16 69.25 22.20 21.16
N GLU A 17 69.20 21.56 22.33
CA GLU A 17 68.18 20.55 22.63
C GLU A 17 66.78 21.17 22.61
N ARG A 18 66.60 22.38 23.16
CA ARG A 18 65.31 23.07 23.12
C ARG A 18 64.86 23.43 21.70
N ILE A 19 65.78 23.87 20.84
CA ILE A 19 65.49 24.14 19.42
C ILE A 19 65.06 22.85 18.71
N LYS A 20 65.74 21.74 18.98
CA LYS A 20 65.42 20.42 18.43
C LYS A 20 64.03 19.94 18.85
N GLU A 21 63.70 20.00 20.15
CA GLU A 21 62.36 19.69 20.67
C GLU A 21 61.26 20.53 20.00
N LEU A 22 61.46 21.85 19.92
CA LEU A 22 60.50 22.77 19.31
C LEU A 22 60.28 22.47 17.83
N THR A 23 61.35 22.13 17.11
CA THR A 23 61.30 21.78 15.68
C THR A 23 60.49 20.50 15.47
N VAL A 24 60.74 19.46 16.26
CA VAL A 24 60.00 18.19 16.20
C VAL A 24 58.55 18.38 16.60
N SER A 25 58.30 19.14 17.68
CA SER A 25 56.95 19.47 18.12
C SER A 25 56.16 20.21 17.03
N TYR A 26 56.81 21.11 16.28
CA TYR A 26 56.22 21.78 15.13
C TYR A 26 55.93 20.82 13.98
N GLU A 27 56.89 20.00 13.55
CA GLU A 27 56.69 19.01 12.48
C GLU A 27 55.57 18.01 12.79
N VAL A 28 55.51 17.54 14.04
CA VAL A 28 54.47 16.63 14.52
C VAL A 28 53.11 17.32 14.51
N CYS A 29 53.01 18.56 15.02
CA CYS A 29 51.78 19.34 14.94
C CYS A 29 51.32 19.52 13.49
N HIS A 30 52.24 19.90 12.61
CA HIS A 30 51.95 20.11 11.20
C HIS A 30 51.43 18.82 10.53
N SER A 31 52.08 17.69 10.80
CA SER A 31 51.67 16.38 10.29
C SER A 31 50.29 15.97 10.82
N LEU A 32 50.02 16.15 12.12
CA LEU A 32 48.73 15.80 12.74
C LEU A 32 47.56 16.66 12.22
N CYS A 33 47.84 17.89 11.79
CA CYS A 33 46.85 18.78 11.17
C CYS A 33 46.62 18.52 9.67
N SER A 34 47.38 17.61 9.05
CA SER A 34 47.25 17.30 7.62
C SER A 34 45.87 16.67 7.30
N PRO A 35 45.30 16.94 6.10
CA PRO A 35 44.12 16.24 5.61
C PRO A 35 44.41 14.78 5.17
N SER A 36 45.66 14.33 5.20
CA SER A 36 46.05 12.97 4.78
C SER A 36 45.37 11.85 5.59
N PRO A 37 45.31 10.61 5.03
CA PRO A 37 44.93 9.41 5.77
C PRO A 37 45.71 9.24 7.09
N LEU A 38 45.07 8.64 8.09
CA LEU A 38 45.61 8.59 9.45
C LEU A 38 46.93 7.81 9.52
N ASP A 39 47.04 6.71 8.79
CA ASP A 39 48.26 5.92 8.62
C ASP A 39 49.44 6.74 8.09
N VAL A 40 49.21 7.56 7.05
CA VAL A 40 50.23 8.46 6.49
C VAL A 40 50.69 9.49 7.52
N ILE A 41 49.74 10.07 8.26
CA ILE A 41 50.04 11.04 9.31
C ILE A 41 50.88 10.39 10.41
N LEU A 42 50.49 9.22 10.90
CA LEU A 42 51.19 8.53 11.98
C LEU A 42 52.61 8.13 11.56
N ASN A 43 52.82 7.73 10.30
CA ASN A 43 54.15 7.47 9.73
C ASN A 43 55.03 8.72 9.71
N ASN A 44 54.48 9.88 9.35
CA ASN A 44 55.22 11.14 9.41
C ASN A 44 55.55 11.53 10.86
N VAL A 45 54.62 11.28 11.79
CA VAL A 45 54.84 11.57 13.22
C VAL A 45 55.97 10.73 13.80
N VAL A 46 56.03 9.41 13.55
CA VAL A 46 57.14 8.57 14.05
C VAL A 46 58.48 8.97 13.43
N LYS A 47 58.50 9.36 12.15
CA LYS A 47 59.69 9.89 11.46
C LYS A 47 60.17 11.21 12.06
N SER A 48 59.29 12.17 12.30
CA SER A 48 59.65 13.45 12.93
C SER A 48 60.08 13.25 14.38
N THR A 49 59.45 12.32 15.10
CA THR A 49 59.82 11.98 16.49
C THR A 49 61.27 11.53 16.57
N ALA A 50 61.74 10.68 15.64
CA ALA A 50 63.11 10.18 15.63
C ALA A 50 64.17 11.30 15.51
N LYS A 51 63.88 12.36 14.74
CA LYS A 51 64.76 13.53 14.62
C LYS A 51 64.95 14.29 15.94
N GLY A 52 64.03 14.11 16.89
CA GLY A 52 64.07 14.75 18.21
C GLY A 52 64.94 14.02 19.22
N MET A 53 65.42 12.83 18.88
CA MET A 53 66.18 11.96 19.79
C MET A 53 67.67 12.27 19.71
N GLN A 54 68.38 12.13 20.83
CA GLN A 54 69.80 12.46 20.97
C GLN A 54 70.68 11.75 19.93
N TYR A 55 70.37 10.50 19.61
CA TYR A 55 71.14 9.70 18.64
C TYR A 55 70.34 9.41 17.35
N GLU A 56 71.05 9.41 16.22
CA GLU A 56 70.47 9.20 14.89
C GLU A 56 69.97 7.77 14.65
N ASP A 57 70.39 6.81 15.48
CA ASP A 57 69.97 5.41 15.43
C ASP A 57 68.65 5.14 16.16
N ALA A 58 67.89 6.18 16.52
CA ALA A 58 66.59 6.06 17.16
C ALA A 58 65.57 5.30 16.29
N VAL A 59 65.06 4.21 16.83
CA VAL A 59 63.91 3.46 16.32
C VAL A 59 62.67 3.94 17.07
N VAL A 60 61.67 4.43 16.34
CA VAL A 60 60.40 4.90 16.92
C VAL A 60 59.30 3.96 16.49
N VAL A 61 58.51 3.48 17.45
CA VAL A 61 57.43 2.52 17.22
C VAL A 61 56.15 3.00 17.88
N LEU A 62 55.11 3.19 17.09
CA LEU A 62 53.74 3.40 17.57
C LEU A 62 52.97 2.09 17.45
N SER A 63 52.52 1.56 18.57
CA SER A 63 51.83 0.27 18.64
C SER A 63 50.48 0.37 19.31
N ARG A 64 49.57 -0.54 18.96
CA ARG A 64 48.30 -0.81 19.62
C ARG A 64 48.33 -2.25 20.13
N GLY A 65 48.57 -2.45 21.43
CA GLY A 65 48.80 -3.79 21.96
C GLY A 65 50.00 -4.48 21.28
N ASN A 66 49.77 -5.59 20.57
CA ASN A 66 50.78 -6.30 19.80
C ASN A 66 50.82 -5.91 18.31
N GLU A 67 50.02 -4.93 17.88
CA GLU A 67 49.98 -4.48 16.49
C GLU A 67 50.81 -3.22 16.33
N VAL A 68 51.79 -3.21 15.42
CA VAL A 68 52.52 -1.99 15.05
C VAL A 68 51.67 -1.17 14.06
N ILE A 69 51.38 0.08 14.43
CA ILE A 69 50.59 1.02 13.62
C ILE A 69 51.49 1.86 12.71
N ALA A 70 52.63 2.31 13.23
CA ALA A 70 53.63 3.07 12.49
C ALA A 70 55.01 2.85 13.12
N TYR A 71 56.06 2.87 12.31
CA TYR A 71 57.44 2.72 12.78
C TYR A 71 58.44 3.48 11.90
N TYR A 72 59.61 3.79 12.46
CA TYR A 72 60.71 4.43 11.75
C TYR A 72 62.06 3.97 12.32
N GLY A 73 63.12 4.02 11.50
CA GLY A 73 64.48 3.64 11.87
C GLY A 73 64.78 2.14 11.68
N ILE A 74 63.84 1.38 11.12
CA ILE A 74 63.94 -0.07 10.90
C ILE A 74 63.12 -0.48 9.68
N GLU A 75 63.50 -1.58 9.03
CA GLU A 75 62.85 -2.03 7.79
C GLU A 75 61.70 -2.99 8.07
N ASP A 76 61.85 -3.85 9.09
CA ASP A 76 60.89 -4.88 9.42
C ASP A 76 59.94 -4.52 10.57
N LYS A 77 58.66 -4.88 10.38
CA LYS A 77 57.58 -4.61 11.32
C LYS A 77 57.59 -5.58 12.51
N GLU A 78 58.01 -6.84 12.32
CA GLU A 78 58.14 -7.80 13.41
C GLU A 78 59.31 -7.43 14.32
N GLU A 79 60.44 -7.07 13.73
CA GLU A 79 61.61 -6.54 14.45
C GLU A 79 61.26 -5.27 15.24
N ALA A 80 60.48 -4.35 14.67
CA ALA A 80 59.98 -3.16 15.37
C ALA A 80 59.15 -3.51 16.62
N LEU A 81 58.28 -4.52 16.52
CA LEU A 81 57.45 -4.98 17.65
C LEU A 81 58.32 -5.58 18.75
N GLU A 82 59.32 -6.39 18.40
CA GLU A 82 60.24 -7.01 19.34
C GLU A 82 61.09 -5.95 20.07
N LEU A 83 61.63 -4.98 19.34
CA LEU A 83 62.36 -3.84 19.91
C LEU A 83 61.49 -3.02 20.86
N SER A 84 60.23 -2.78 20.50
CA SER A 84 59.28 -2.06 21.35
C SER A 84 58.93 -2.79 22.64
N LYS A 85 59.41 -4.02 22.85
CA LYS A 85 59.25 -4.80 24.09
C LYS A 85 60.53 -4.83 24.96
N ARG A 86 61.68 -4.38 24.45
CA ARG A 86 62.94 -4.32 25.21
C ARG A 86 62.82 -3.44 26.47
N LYS A 87 63.59 -3.78 27.51
CA LYS A 87 63.63 -3.03 28.78
C LYS A 87 64.25 -1.63 28.62
N LYS A 88 65.28 -1.51 27.78
CA LYS A 88 66.01 -0.25 27.57
C LYS A 88 65.33 0.58 26.48
N ARG A 89 64.28 1.31 26.86
CA ARG A 89 63.51 2.21 25.98
C ARG A 89 62.83 3.32 26.79
N ILE A 90 62.50 4.43 26.14
CA ILE A 90 61.46 5.35 26.62
C ILE A 90 60.14 5.02 25.95
N PHE A 91 59.05 5.20 26.67
CA PHE A 91 57.73 4.99 26.11
C PHE A 91 56.68 5.85 26.80
N SER A 92 55.60 6.12 26.09
CA SER A 92 54.40 6.73 26.63
C SER A 92 53.17 5.95 26.20
N LYS A 93 52.32 5.64 27.18
CA LYS A 93 51.07 4.91 26.96
C LYS A 93 49.93 5.89 26.86
N MET A 94 49.15 5.78 25.80
CA MET A 94 47.98 6.62 25.55
C MET A 94 46.71 5.77 25.48
N ARG A 95 45.74 6.10 26.32
CA ARG A 95 44.45 5.41 26.34
C ARG A 95 43.49 6.06 25.33
N ILE A 96 43.24 5.38 24.22
CA ILE A 96 42.35 5.86 23.15
C ILE A 96 40.89 5.57 23.50
N HIS A 97 40.61 4.39 24.07
CA HIS A 97 39.27 3.96 24.53
C HIS A 97 39.39 3.11 25.80
N LYS A 98 38.26 2.71 26.42
CA LYS A 98 38.25 1.86 27.62
C LYS A 98 39.17 0.63 27.51
N ASP A 99 39.18 -0.04 26.35
CA ASP A 99 39.92 -1.30 26.12
C ASP A 99 41.04 -1.16 25.07
N GLU A 100 41.40 0.07 24.70
CA GLU A 100 42.37 0.33 23.64
C GLU A 100 43.46 1.28 24.13
N THR A 101 44.66 0.74 24.30
CA THR A 101 45.87 1.49 24.69
C THR A 101 46.89 1.41 23.58
N TRP A 102 47.35 2.58 23.15
CA TRP A 102 48.45 2.70 22.21
C TRP A 102 49.72 3.06 22.97
N THR A 103 50.87 2.68 22.46
CA THR A 103 52.17 2.95 23.06
C THR A 103 53.11 3.52 22.01
N LEU A 104 53.62 4.72 22.25
CA LEU A 104 54.74 5.29 21.50
C LEU A 104 56.03 4.90 22.24
N SER A 105 56.93 4.21 21.56
CA SER A 105 58.20 3.74 22.13
C SER A 105 59.37 4.26 21.29
N VAL A 106 60.47 4.62 21.95
CA VAL A 106 61.73 4.95 21.30
C VAL A 106 62.84 4.07 21.86
N ILE A 107 63.63 3.50 20.96
CA ILE A 107 64.70 2.55 21.25
C ILE A 107 65.96 2.99 20.50
N TYR A 108 67.12 2.95 21.14
CA TYR A 108 68.41 3.10 20.47
C TYR A 108 68.97 1.72 20.08
N LYS A 109 69.56 1.59 18.89
CA LYS A 109 70.09 0.31 18.40
C LYS A 109 71.32 -0.12 19.20
N ASP A 110 72.18 0.83 19.56
CA ASP A 110 73.50 0.54 20.17
C ASP A 110 73.49 0.47 21.72
N GLU A 111 72.36 0.14 22.37
CA GLU A 111 72.21 0.06 23.84
C GLU A 111 72.91 1.19 24.63
N LYS A 112 72.85 2.44 24.13
CA LYS A 112 73.55 3.61 24.70
C LYS A 112 73.10 3.98 26.12
N GLU A 113 73.97 4.66 26.87
CA GLU A 113 73.96 4.67 28.34
C GLU A 113 72.65 5.18 28.97
N GLU A 114 72.10 6.37 28.64
CA GLU A 114 70.86 6.88 29.26
C GLU A 114 70.02 7.78 28.33
N PHE A 115 68.69 7.77 28.50
CA PHE A 115 67.75 8.70 27.85
C PHE A 115 67.63 9.99 28.67
N LEU A 116 67.44 11.12 28.00
CA LEU A 116 67.23 12.41 28.66
C LEU A 116 65.79 12.58 29.18
N LYS A 117 65.61 13.42 30.21
CA LYS A 117 64.26 13.74 30.74
C LYS A 117 63.43 14.52 29.73
N GLU A 118 64.11 15.33 28.93
CA GLU A 118 63.64 16.11 27.80
C GLU A 118 63.00 15.19 26.74
N GLU A 119 63.67 14.08 26.40
CA GLU A 119 63.17 13.09 25.44
C GLU A 119 61.88 12.43 25.93
N GLN A 120 61.82 12.01 27.20
CA GLN A 120 60.60 11.46 27.78
C GLN A 120 59.44 12.49 27.74
N SER A 121 59.73 13.75 28.08
CA SER A 121 58.75 14.85 28.04
C SER A 121 58.23 15.11 26.62
N LEU A 122 59.11 15.06 25.63
CA LEU A 122 58.75 15.16 24.21
C LEU A 122 57.84 14.00 23.78
N ILE A 123 58.16 12.77 24.16
CA ILE A 123 57.36 11.58 23.84
C ILE A 123 55.96 11.63 24.49
N ASP A 124 55.86 12.10 25.73
CA ASP A 124 54.58 12.29 26.41
C ASP A 124 53.72 13.38 25.73
N ALA A 125 54.34 14.48 25.30
CA ALA A 125 53.66 15.55 24.57
C ALA A 125 53.16 15.07 23.20
N ILE A 126 53.99 14.36 22.44
CA ILE A 126 53.61 13.79 21.14
C ILE A 126 52.48 12.77 21.32
N SER A 127 52.57 11.90 22.33
CA SER A 127 51.56 10.89 22.64
C SER A 127 50.20 11.49 22.97
N THR A 128 50.18 12.59 23.71
CA THR A 128 48.95 13.34 24.01
C THR A 128 48.31 13.87 22.74
N ARG A 129 49.10 14.45 21.83
CA ARG A 129 48.59 14.97 20.55
C ARG A 129 48.11 13.87 19.60
N ILE A 130 48.81 12.74 19.53
CA ILE A 130 48.35 11.56 18.77
C ILE A 130 46.98 11.13 19.30
N ARG A 131 46.83 10.99 20.62
CA ARG A 131 45.57 10.60 21.25
C ARG A 131 44.41 11.53 20.89
N GLU A 132 44.62 12.84 20.98
CA GLU A 132 43.60 13.83 20.64
C GLU A 132 43.16 13.73 19.18
N THR A 133 44.10 13.63 18.25
CA THR A 133 43.84 13.52 16.81
C THR A 133 43.08 12.24 16.46
N VAL A 134 43.53 11.09 17.01
CA VAL A 134 42.88 9.78 16.78
C VAL A 134 41.44 9.79 17.31
N LEU A 135 41.24 10.31 18.54
CA LEU A 135 39.91 10.38 19.14
C LEU A 135 38.97 11.28 18.33
N LYS A 136 39.44 12.47 17.93
CA LYS A 136 38.68 13.42 17.11
C LYS A 136 38.23 12.80 15.79
N ARG A 137 39.14 12.13 15.06
CA ARG A 137 38.79 11.48 13.78
C ARG A 137 37.77 10.37 13.97
N ARG A 138 37.91 9.54 15.00
CA ARG A 138 36.98 8.44 15.26
C ARG A 138 35.57 8.93 15.61
N ILE A 139 35.46 10.01 16.38
CA ILE A 139 34.16 10.65 16.68
C ILE A 139 33.53 11.17 15.39
N GLN A 140 34.30 11.83 14.53
CA GLN A 140 33.81 12.32 13.24
C GLN A 140 33.36 11.19 12.31
N GLU A 141 34.11 10.09 12.24
CA GLU A 141 33.73 8.92 11.44
C GLU A 141 32.46 8.25 11.96
N ARG A 142 32.35 8.04 13.28
CA ARG A 142 31.12 7.50 13.89
C ARG A 142 29.92 8.42 13.66
N LEU A 143 30.12 9.73 13.77
CA LEU A 143 29.07 10.71 13.50
C LEU A 143 28.62 10.63 12.03
N LYS A 144 29.56 10.61 11.08
CA LYS A 144 29.27 10.46 9.65
C LYS A 144 28.58 9.14 9.33
N ALA A 145 29.03 8.03 9.91
CA ALA A 145 28.44 6.72 9.71
C ALA A 145 27.01 6.67 10.26
N SER A 146 26.78 7.22 11.46
CA SER A 146 25.46 7.31 12.06
C SER A 146 24.53 8.22 11.24
N GLU A 147 24.99 9.39 10.81
CA GLU A 147 24.22 10.31 9.97
C GLU A 147 23.83 9.65 8.64
N LYS A 148 24.78 8.96 8.00
CA LYS A 148 24.51 8.20 6.78
C LYS A 148 23.46 7.12 7.03
N GLY A 149 23.58 6.38 8.13
CA GLY A 149 22.60 5.37 8.54
C GLY A 149 21.20 5.94 8.71
N TYR A 150 21.06 7.03 9.47
CA TYR A 150 19.78 7.72 9.65
C TYR A 150 19.20 8.22 8.33
N ARG A 151 20.02 8.83 7.47
CA ARG A 151 19.58 9.32 6.16
C ARG A 151 19.09 8.19 5.27
N THR A 152 19.80 7.06 5.24
CA THR A 152 19.38 5.87 4.46
C THR A 152 18.06 5.29 4.99
N LEU A 153 17.87 5.22 6.31
CA LEU A 153 16.61 4.75 6.89
C LEU A 153 15.45 5.68 6.53
N PHE A 154 15.64 6.99 6.67
CA PHE A 154 14.63 8.00 6.38
C PHE A 154 14.21 8.00 4.90
N GLU A 155 15.17 7.84 3.98
CA GLU A 155 14.93 7.81 2.52
C GLU A 155 14.33 6.49 2.01
N ASN A 156 14.40 5.40 2.78
CA ASN A 156 13.97 4.06 2.32
C ASN A 156 12.84 3.47 3.18
N THR A 157 12.05 4.29 3.88
CA THR A 157 10.95 3.79 4.73
C THR A 157 9.77 3.21 3.93
N GLY A 158 9.73 3.41 2.60
CA GLY A 158 8.60 3.01 1.75
C GLY A 158 7.32 3.82 1.97
N THR A 159 7.34 4.79 2.88
CA THR A 159 6.23 5.71 3.19
C THR A 159 6.70 7.15 3.05
N ALA A 160 5.79 8.06 2.72
CA ALA A 160 6.10 9.47 2.63
C ALA A 160 6.36 10.04 4.04
N THR A 161 7.62 10.28 4.38
CA THR A 161 8.05 10.67 5.72
C THR A 161 8.63 12.08 5.73
N PHE A 162 8.24 12.87 6.73
CA PHE A 162 8.63 14.26 6.83
C PHE A 162 8.66 14.77 8.28
N ILE A 163 9.46 15.81 8.51
CA ILE A 163 9.60 16.49 9.80
C ILE A 163 8.90 17.84 9.75
N ILE A 164 8.10 18.09 10.77
CA ILE A 164 7.24 19.25 10.91
C ILE A 164 7.74 20.10 12.10
N GLU A 165 7.97 21.37 11.84
CA GLU A 165 8.30 22.39 12.83
C GLU A 165 7.07 22.82 13.65
N LYS A 166 7.30 23.52 14.76
CA LYS A 166 6.21 24.01 15.64
C LYS A 166 5.19 24.88 14.90
N ASP A 167 5.66 25.70 13.97
CA ASP A 167 4.89 26.67 13.19
C ASP A 167 4.17 26.05 11.99
N THR A 168 4.17 24.71 11.84
CA THR A 168 3.63 23.91 10.72
C THR A 168 4.52 23.78 9.49
N THR A 169 5.68 24.46 9.46
CA THR A 169 6.63 24.37 8.34
C THR A 169 7.22 22.96 8.24
N ILE A 170 7.37 22.46 7.01
CA ILE A 170 8.04 21.18 6.75
C ILE A 170 9.55 21.44 6.65
N SER A 171 10.35 20.86 7.53
CA SER A 171 11.81 21.06 7.56
C SER A 171 12.60 19.98 6.84
N LEU A 172 12.05 18.77 6.73
CA LEU A 172 12.70 17.66 6.06
C LEU A 172 11.66 16.76 5.40
N VAL A 173 11.91 16.30 4.19
CA VAL A 173 11.12 15.30 3.47
C VAL A 173 12.00 14.22 2.87
N ASN A 174 11.49 12.99 2.77
CA ASN A 174 12.11 11.91 2.02
C ASN A 174 11.62 11.85 0.57
N LYS A 175 12.20 10.93 -0.20
CA LYS A 175 11.86 10.75 -1.61
C LYS A 175 10.39 10.40 -1.86
N GLU A 176 9.80 9.56 -1.02
CA GLU A 176 8.40 9.15 -1.15
C GLU A 176 7.44 10.33 -0.97
N PHE A 177 7.76 11.29 -0.10
CA PHE A 177 6.96 12.50 0.06
C PHE A 177 7.03 13.40 -1.19
N GLU A 178 8.18 13.51 -1.86
CA GLU A 178 8.25 14.21 -3.16
C GLU A 178 7.33 13.54 -4.19
N THR A 179 7.35 12.21 -4.26
CA THR A 179 6.50 11.43 -5.18
C THR A 179 5.02 11.59 -4.84
N LEU A 180 4.65 11.52 -3.56
CA LEU A 180 3.28 11.65 -3.11
C LEU A 180 2.72 13.06 -3.38
N SER A 181 3.50 14.09 -3.05
CA SER A 181 3.11 15.50 -3.15
C SER A 181 3.24 16.09 -4.55
N GLY A 182 4.14 15.57 -5.38
CA GLY A 182 4.48 16.14 -6.69
C GLY A 182 5.34 17.41 -6.62
N TYR A 183 5.79 17.82 -5.43
CA TYR A 183 6.74 18.92 -5.25
C TYR A 183 8.15 18.38 -5.01
N SER A 184 9.16 19.15 -5.43
CA SER A 184 10.54 18.80 -5.08
C SER A 184 10.85 19.16 -3.64
N LYS A 185 11.79 18.44 -3.03
CA LYS A 185 12.33 18.69 -1.69
C LYS A 185 12.78 20.14 -1.53
N LYS A 186 13.39 20.73 -2.57
CA LYS A 186 13.83 22.14 -2.59
C LYS A 186 12.68 23.14 -2.53
N ASP A 187 11.50 22.77 -3.03
CA ASP A 187 10.31 23.61 -2.99
C ASP A 187 9.60 23.49 -1.63
N ILE A 188 9.69 22.33 -1.00
CA ILE A 188 9.00 22.02 0.26
C ILE A 188 9.79 22.49 1.48
N GLU A 189 11.04 22.04 1.63
CA GLU A 189 11.81 22.17 2.86
C GLU A 189 12.07 23.64 3.23
N GLY A 190 11.61 24.02 4.42
CA GLY A 190 11.74 25.36 4.98
C GLY A 190 10.83 26.41 4.34
N LYS A 191 9.96 26.05 3.39
CA LYS A 191 9.15 26.99 2.61
C LYS A 191 7.66 26.70 2.67
N MET A 192 7.28 25.41 2.70
CA MET A 192 5.89 24.99 2.68
C MET A 192 5.44 24.51 4.06
N SER A 193 4.16 24.70 4.33
CA SER A 193 3.49 24.15 5.51
C SER A 193 2.71 22.89 5.14
N TRP A 194 2.65 21.92 6.07
CA TRP A 194 1.83 20.73 5.88
C TRP A 194 0.35 21.06 5.63
N THR A 195 -0.13 22.22 6.07
CA THR A 195 -1.52 22.66 5.90
C THR A 195 -1.92 22.81 4.43
N GLN A 196 -0.95 22.97 3.53
CA GLN A 196 -1.19 23.13 2.08
C GLN A 196 -1.50 21.79 1.39
N PHE A 197 -1.16 20.67 2.02
CA PHE A 197 -1.35 19.32 1.47
C PHE A 197 -2.58 18.62 2.06
N VAL A 198 -3.42 19.34 2.80
CA VAL A 198 -4.56 18.78 3.53
C VAL A 198 -5.85 19.38 2.98
N HIS A 199 -6.83 18.52 2.69
CA HIS A 199 -8.14 18.98 2.25
C HIS A 199 -8.85 19.82 3.32
N LYS A 200 -9.63 20.81 2.88
CA LYS A 200 -10.29 21.81 3.75
C LYS A 200 -11.13 21.19 4.88
N ASN A 201 -11.76 20.03 4.64
CA ASN A 201 -12.60 19.34 5.63
C ASN A 201 -11.78 18.75 6.79
N ASP A 202 -10.51 18.39 6.54
CA ASP A 202 -9.63 17.79 7.55
C ASP A 202 -8.71 18.83 8.23
N LEU A 203 -8.53 19.99 7.62
CA LEU A 203 -7.53 20.98 7.99
C LEU A 203 -7.66 21.46 9.44
N GLU A 204 -8.84 21.92 9.85
CA GLU A 204 -9.05 22.46 11.20
C GLU A 204 -8.90 21.39 12.29
N ARG A 205 -9.38 20.17 12.01
CA ARG A 205 -9.18 19.02 12.89
C ARG A 205 -7.68 18.72 13.07
N MET A 206 -6.93 18.69 11.97
CA MET A 206 -5.50 18.39 12.00
C MET A 206 -4.68 19.49 12.67
N LYS A 207 -5.04 20.77 12.50
CA LYS A 207 -4.41 21.88 13.24
C LYS A 207 -4.59 21.70 14.73
N LYS A 208 -5.81 21.39 15.18
CA LYS A 208 -6.09 21.09 16.59
C LYS A 208 -5.19 19.95 17.10
N TYR A 209 -5.06 18.85 16.37
CA TYR A 209 -4.17 17.74 16.74
C TYR A 209 -2.69 18.16 16.80
N HIS A 210 -2.22 18.97 15.85
CA HIS A 210 -0.86 19.49 15.82
C HIS A 210 -0.52 20.31 17.07
N TYR A 211 -1.41 21.19 17.52
CA TYR A 211 -1.19 22.00 18.72
C TYR A 211 -1.37 21.20 20.02
N GLU A 212 -2.40 20.37 20.12
CA GLU A 212 -2.67 19.60 21.34
C GLU A 212 -1.57 18.58 21.64
N ARG A 213 -1.02 17.91 20.62
CA ARG A 213 0.07 16.92 20.79
C ARG A 213 1.35 17.52 21.36
N ARG A 214 1.60 18.82 21.13
CA ARG A 214 2.75 19.55 21.71
C ARG A 214 2.54 19.94 23.16
N LYS A 215 1.29 20.14 23.59
CA LYS A 215 0.95 20.40 24.99
C LYS A 215 0.92 19.11 25.79
N ASN A 216 0.27 18.09 25.25
CA ASN A 216 0.16 16.77 25.84
C ASN A 216 0.00 15.73 24.72
N ARG A 217 1.01 14.84 24.60
CA ARG A 217 1.08 13.82 23.55
C ARG A 217 -0.15 12.90 23.49
N ALA A 218 -0.84 12.68 24.62
CA ALA A 218 -2.02 11.82 24.69
C ALA A 218 -3.32 12.50 24.22
N LYS A 219 -3.33 13.82 24.02
CA LYS A 219 -4.54 14.58 23.62
C LYS A 219 -4.83 14.56 22.12
N ALA A 220 -3.94 13.98 21.32
CA ALA A 220 -4.12 13.86 19.89
C ALA A 220 -3.88 12.41 19.46
N PRO A 221 -4.68 11.87 18.52
CA PRO A 221 -4.42 10.56 17.96
C PRO A 221 -3.07 10.57 17.24
N ARG A 222 -2.31 9.48 17.42
CA ARG A 222 -1.07 9.26 16.64
C ARG A 222 -1.39 8.89 15.21
N ASN A 223 -2.47 8.12 15.01
CA ASN A 223 -2.84 7.62 13.70
C ASN A 223 -4.27 8.01 13.34
N TYR A 224 -4.46 8.42 12.09
CA TYR A 224 -5.79 8.75 11.55
C TYR A 224 -5.73 8.85 10.04
N GLU A 225 -6.89 8.91 9.40
CA GLU A 225 -7.01 9.14 7.96
C GLU A 225 -7.31 10.60 7.65
N PHE A 226 -6.85 11.06 6.49
CA PHE A 226 -7.18 12.37 5.94
C PHE A 226 -7.04 12.38 4.42
N LYS A 227 -7.66 13.37 3.78
CA LYS A 227 -7.51 13.61 2.34
C LYS A 227 -6.27 14.47 2.08
N PHE A 228 -5.28 13.88 1.43
CA PHE A 228 -4.07 14.56 0.99
C PHE A 228 -4.31 15.21 -0.38
N ILE A 229 -3.82 16.43 -0.58
CA ILE A 229 -3.89 17.16 -1.84
C ILE A 229 -2.48 17.31 -2.42
N ASP A 230 -2.27 16.83 -3.64
CA ASP A 230 -1.00 16.98 -4.36
C ASP A 230 -0.88 18.30 -5.12
N LYS A 231 0.28 18.55 -5.75
CA LYS A 231 0.57 19.75 -6.56
C LYS A 231 -0.44 20.03 -7.67
N ARG A 232 -1.09 18.99 -8.19
CA ARG A 232 -2.06 19.09 -9.29
C ARG A 232 -3.49 19.24 -8.76
N GLY A 233 -3.68 19.24 -7.45
CA GLY A 233 -4.99 19.31 -6.81
C GLY A 233 -5.69 17.95 -6.71
N ASN A 234 -5.02 16.83 -7.00
CA ASN A 234 -5.65 15.52 -6.85
C ASN A 234 -5.78 15.17 -5.37
N GLU A 235 -6.94 14.64 -5.01
CA GLU A 235 -7.20 14.14 -3.66
C GLU A 235 -6.83 12.65 -3.56
N LYS A 236 -6.07 12.31 -2.52
CA LYS A 236 -5.69 10.94 -2.17
C LYS A 236 -6.20 10.60 -0.78
N ASP A 237 -6.76 9.41 -0.62
CA ASP A 237 -7.04 8.87 0.71
C ASP A 237 -5.73 8.44 1.34
N THR A 238 -5.43 8.99 2.51
CA THR A 238 -4.16 8.74 3.17
C THR A 238 -4.33 8.39 4.63
N TYR A 239 -3.48 7.49 5.11
CA TYR A 239 -3.33 7.16 6.52
C TYR A 239 -2.03 7.76 7.03
N ILE A 240 -2.10 8.49 8.14
CA ILE A 240 -0.94 9.17 8.72
C ILE A 240 -0.63 8.61 10.10
N THR A 241 0.66 8.48 10.40
CA THR A 241 1.20 8.27 11.74
C THR A 241 2.09 9.45 12.10
N ILE A 242 1.78 10.15 13.20
CA ILE A 242 2.55 11.33 13.64
C ILE A 242 2.94 11.23 15.10
N ASP A 243 4.16 11.67 15.40
CA ASP A 243 4.65 11.77 16.76
C ASP A 243 5.62 12.91 17.02
N MET A 244 5.80 13.29 18.30
CA MET A 244 6.82 14.25 18.71
C MET A 244 8.21 13.60 18.69
N ILE A 245 9.21 14.35 18.20
CA ILE A 245 10.61 13.96 18.33
C ILE A 245 11.07 14.33 19.75
N PRO A 246 11.45 13.36 20.61
CA PRO A 246 11.81 13.63 22.00
C PRO A 246 12.90 14.69 22.15
N GLY A 247 12.73 15.59 23.13
CA GLY A 247 13.67 16.69 23.39
C GLY A 247 13.58 17.86 22.40
N THR A 248 12.58 17.88 21.51
CA THR A 248 12.36 18.97 20.54
C THR A 248 10.89 19.38 20.46
N GLU A 249 10.59 20.54 19.84
CA GLU A 249 9.22 20.96 19.50
C GLU A 249 8.76 20.45 18.12
N LYS A 250 9.56 19.59 17.48
CA LYS A 250 9.32 19.03 16.14
C LYS A 250 8.51 17.74 16.23
N SER A 251 7.81 17.43 15.15
CA SER A 251 7.14 16.14 14.98
C SER A 251 7.57 15.43 13.72
N VAL A 252 7.63 14.11 13.75
CA VAL A 252 7.82 13.26 12.57
C VAL A 252 6.48 12.70 12.15
N ALA A 253 6.19 12.77 10.86
CA ALA A 253 4.99 12.23 10.24
C ALA A 253 5.38 11.24 9.14
N SER A 254 4.66 10.13 9.05
CA SER A 254 4.73 9.15 7.96
C SER A 254 3.32 8.99 7.38
N ILE A 255 3.20 9.11 6.05
CA ILE A 255 1.95 9.02 5.30
C ILE A 255 2.01 7.81 4.37
N MET A 256 0.92 7.05 4.36
CA MET A 256 0.66 5.96 3.43
C MET A 256 -0.55 6.32 2.56
N ASP A 257 -0.42 6.18 1.25
CA ASP A 257 -1.53 6.30 0.30
C ASP A 257 -2.37 5.01 0.34
N ILE A 258 -3.65 5.14 0.68
CA ILE A 258 -4.62 4.04 0.78
C ILE A 258 -5.73 4.17 -0.26
N THR A 259 -5.56 5.05 -1.26
CA THR A 259 -6.58 5.34 -2.29
C THR A 259 -6.99 4.09 -3.05
N GLU A 260 -6.02 3.33 -3.56
CA GLU A 260 -6.30 2.11 -4.33
C GLU A 260 -6.91 1.01 -3.46
N HIS A 261 -6.49 0.91 -2.19
CA HIS A 261 -7.07 -0.05 -1.24
C HIS A 261 -8.56 0.25 -1.00
N LYS A 262 -8.90 1.51 -0.73
CA LYS A 262 -10.31 1.93 -0.54
C LYS A 262 -11.15 1.79 -1.81
N LYS A 263 -10.60 2.08 -2.99
CA LYS A 263 -11.32 1.85 -4.26
C LYS A 263 -11.63 0.38 -4.48
N ALA A 264 -10.68 -0.51 -4.18
CA ALA A 264 -10.88 -1.95 -4.31
C ALA A 264 -11.93 -2.46 -3.33
N GLU A 265 -11.88 -2.02 -2.07
CA GLU A 265 -12.88 -2.36 -1.05
C GLU A 265 -14.28 -1.86 -1.44
N GLU A 266 -14.38 -0.61 -1.89
CA GLU A 266 -15.67 -0.04 -2.32
C GLU A 266 -16.21 -0.71 -3.59
N ALA A 267 -15.34 -1.10 -4.52
CA ALA A 267 -15.72 -1.85 -5.71
C ALA A 267 -16.24 -3.25 -5.34
N LEU A 268 -15.57 -3.94 -4.42
CA LEU A 268 -16.03 -5.22 -3.88
C LEU A 268 -17.39 -5.07 -3.20
N ARG A 269 -17.52 -4.09 -2.29
CA ARG A 269 -18.78 -3.80 -1.59
C ARG A 269 -19.93 -3.52 -2.56
N LYS A 270 -19.71 -2.68 -3.58
CA LYS A 270 -20.71 -2.40 -4.61
C LYS A 270 -21.07 -3.64 -5.42
N SER A 271 -20.10 -4.48 -5.76
CA SER A 271 -20.34 -5.74 -6.47
C SER A 271 -21.18 -6.71 -5.63
N GLU A 272 -20.87 -6.85 -4.34
CA GLU A 272 -21.64 -7.68 -3.40
C GLU A 272 -23.07 -7.17 -3.22
N GLU A 273 -23.26 -5.85 -3.10
CA GLU A 273 -24.59 -5.23 -3.03
C GLU A 273 -25.39 -5.46 -4.30
N GLN A 274 -24.78 -5.26 -5.47
CA GLN A 274 -25.43 -5.53 -6.76
C GLN A 274 -25.81 -7.00 -6.89
N TYR A 275 -24.91 -7.94 -6.55
CA TYR A 275 -25.20 -9.36 -6.57
C TYR A 275 -26.35 -9.72 -5.63
N ARG A 276 -26.33 -9.19 -4.40
CA ARG A 276 -27.41 -9.42 -3.42
C ARG A 276 -28.75 -8.93 -3.95
N THR A 277 -28.82 -7.71 -4.48
CA THR A 277 -30.07 -7.16 -5.04
C THR A 277 -30.56 -8.01 -6.22
N LEU A 278 -29.69 -8.37 -7.17
CA LEU A 278 -30.07 -9.21 -8.30
C LEU A 278 -30.57 -10.59 -7.86
N PHE A 279 -29.95 -11.18 -6.84
CA PHE A 279 -30.34 -12.47 -6.30
C PHE A 279 -31.69 -12.40 -5.55
N GLU A 280 -31.90 -11.36 -4.74
CA GLU A 280 -33.12 -11.18 -3.93
C GLU A 280 -34.34 -10.79 -4.77
N GLU A 281 -34.15 -9.96 -5.80
CA GLU A 281 -35.23 -9.45 -6.66
C GLU A 281 -35.49 -10.28 -7.91
N ALA A 282 -34.74 -11.37 -8.13
CA ALA A 282 -34.92 -12.24 -9.28
C ALA A 282 -36.35 -12.80 -9.38
N GLY A 283 -36.94 -12.68 -10.58
CA GLY A 283 -38.25 -13.24 -10.90
C GLY A 283 -38.26 -14.76 -11.10
N ASP A 284 -37.08 -15.37 -11.25
CA ASP A 284 -36.88 -16.81 -11.37
C ASP A 284 -36.30 -17.39 -10.06
N VAL A 285 -36.48 -18.70 -9.87
CA VAL A 285 -35.87 -19.44 -8.77
C VAL A 285 -34.37 -19.56 -9.04
N ILE A 286 -33.55 -19.13 -8.09
CA ILE A 286 -32.10 -19.29 -8.12
C ILE A 286 -31.66 -20.13 -6.92
N ILE A 287 -30.97 -21.23 -7.21
CA ILE A 287 -30.45 -22.17 -6.23
C ILE A 287 -28.98 -22.41 -6.54
N SER A 288 -28.13 -22.37 -5.53
CA SER A 288 -26.74 -22.80 -5.65
C SER A 288 -26.48 -24.01 -4.76
N LEU A 289 -25.62 -24.91 -5.25
CA LEU A 289 -25.24 -26.16 -4.61
C LEU A 289 -23.71 -26.24 -4.51
N ASP A 290 -23.19 -26.87 -3.46
CA ASP A 290 -21.78 -27.31 -3.43
C ASP A 290 -21.57 -28.60 -4.25
N ILE A 291 -20.33 -29.09 -4.29
CA ILE A 291 -19.96 -30.33 -4.98
C ILE A 291 -20.63 -31.59 -4.40
N ASP A 292 -21.13 -31.53 -3.17
CA ASP A 292 -21.85 -32.61 -2.47
C ASP A 292 -23.38 -32.47 -2.62
N TYR A 293 -23.84 -31.59 -3.51
CA TYR A 293 -25.24 -31.29 -3.79
C TYR A 293 -26.01 -30.70 -2.60
N LYS A 294 -25.31 -30.09 -1.65
CA LYS A 294 -25.93 -29.36 -0.55
C LYS A 294 -26.22 -27.93 -0.97
N ILE A 295 -27.38 -27.44 -0.54
CA ILE A 295 -27.86 -26.10 -0.90
C ILE A 295 -27.00 -25.05 -0.18
N THR A 296 -26.33 -24.21 -0.97
CA THR A 296 -25.51 -23.09 -0.50
C THR A 296 -26.19 -21.73 -0.70
N ALA A 297 -27.11 -21.62 -1.67
CA ALA A 297 -27.92 -20.44 -1.87
C ALA A 297 -29.37 -20.80 -2.23
N TRP A 298 -30.32 -20.01 -1.72
CA TRP A 298 -31.75 -20.18 -1.92
C TRP A 298 -32.41 -18.80 -1.96
N ASN A 299 -32.88 -18.36 -3.12
CA ASN A 299 -33.40 -16.99 -3.28
C ASN A 299 -34.86 -16.87 -2.80
N PRO A 300 -35.38 -15.64 -2.60
CA PRO A 300 -36.77 -15.43 -2.16
C PRO A 300 -37.81 -16.03 -3.10
N MET A 301 -37.54 -16.11 -4.41
CA MET A 301 -38.42 -16.78 -5.34
C MET A 301 -38.48 -18.29 -5.10
N ALA A 302 -37.35 -18.93 -4.78
CA ALA A 302 -37.30 -20.33 -4.39
C ALA A 302 -38.15 -20.61 -3.14
N GLU A 303 -38.16 -19.70 -2.16
CA GLU A 303 -39.06 -19.80 -1.00
C GLU A 303 -40.53 -19.75 -1.42
N LYS A 304 -40.89 -18.83 -2.32
CA LYS A 304 -42.27 -18.67 -2.80
C LYS A 304 -42.75 -19.88 -3.60
N VAL A 305 -41.90 -20.45 -4.44
CA VAL A 305 -42.23 -21.58 -5.32
C VAL A 305 -42.27 -22.90 -4.55
N TYR A 306 -41.26 -23.18 -3.73
CA TYR A 306 -41.13 -24.48 -3.05
C TYR A 306 -41.69 -24.50 -1.61
N GLY A 307 -41.97 -23.34 -1.01
CA GLY A 307 -42.57 -23.23 0.32
C GLY A 307 -41.62 -23.51 1.49
N TYR A 308 -40.31 -23.68 1.22
CA TYR A 308 -39.28 -23.79 2.24
C TYR A 308 -38.60 -22.44 2.46
N LYS A 309 -38.38 -22.08 3.72
CA LYS A 309 -37.52 -20.95 4.08
C LYS A 309 -36.06 -21.29 3.84
N LYS A 310 -35.26 -20.30 3.44
CA LYS A 310 -33.82 -20.44 3.22
C LYS A 310 -33.15 -21.11 4.42
N GLU A 311 -33.45 -20.67 5.63
CA GLU A 311 -32.86 -21.18 6.88
C GLU A 311 -33.20 -22.67 7.11
N GLU A 312 -34.29 -23.17 6.53
CA GLU A 312 -34.68 -24.58 6.63
C GLU A 312 -33.91 -25.49 5.68
N VAL A 313 -33.32 -24.94 4.61
CA VAL A 313 -32.77 -25.73 3.49
C VAL A 313 -31.28 -25.56 3.26
N ILE A 314 -30.69 -24.45 3.70
CA ILE A 314 -29.23 -24.26 3.60
C ILE A 314 -28.51 -25.43 4.30
N GLY A 315 -27.53 -26.00 3.61
CA GLY A 315 -26.75 -27.16 4.06
C GLY A 315 -27.43 -28.52 3.88
N LYS A 316 -28.72 -28.56 3.50
CA LYS A 316 -29.42 -29.81 3.17
C LYS A 316 -29.17 -30.20 1.72
N ASN A 317 -29.27 -31.50 1.44
CA ASN A 317 -29.18 -32.01 0.07
C ASN A 317 -30.41 -31.59 -0.75
N ILE A 318 -30.19 -31.26 -2.03
CA ILE A 318 -31.23 -30.80 -2.97
C ILE A 318 -32.37 -31.81 -3.22
N ASP A 319 -32.17 -33.09 -2.86
CA ASP A 319 -33.18 -34.16 -2.93
C ASP A 319 -34.53 -33.81 -2.26
N ILE A 320 -34.54 -32.84 -1.34
CA ILE A 320 -35.76 -32.34 -0.69
C ILE A 320 -36.82 -31.84 -1.68
N ILE A 321 -36.43 -31.34 -2.85
CA ILE A 321 -37.35 -30.86 -3.90
C ILE A 321 -37.44 -31.80 -5.10
N ILE A 322 -36.81 -32.97 -5.03
CA ILE A 322 -36.76 -33.93 -6.16
C ILE A 322 -37.72 -35.09 -5.88
N PRO A 323 -38.68 -35.37 -6.79
CA PRO A 323 -39.51 -36.57 -6.71
C PRO A 323 -38.68 -37.84 -6.88
N GLU A 324 -39.09 -38.94 -6.24
CA GLU A 324 -38.29 -40.18 -6.19
C GLU A 324 -37.98 -40.72 -7.60
N TRP A 325 -38.97 -40.68 -8.50
CA TRP A 325 -38.83 -41.14 -9.89
C TRP A 325 -37.95 -40.23 -10.77
N LYS A 326 -37.52 -39.06 -10.28
CA LYS A 326 -36.63 -38.13 -10.99
C LYS A 326 -35.20 -38.09 -10.45
N LYS A 327 -34.90 -38.76 -9.34
CA LYS A 327 -33.57 -38.73 -8.72
C LYS A 327 -32.47 -39.26 -9.64
N GLU A 328 -32.72 -40.38 -10.33
CA GLU A 328 -31.70 -40.99 -11.19
C GLU A 328 -31.37 -40.10 -12.41
N ASP A 329 -32.40 -39.55 -13.07
CA ASP A 329 -32.24 -38.59 -14.17
C ASP A 329 -31.46 -37.36 -13.73
N TYR A 330 -31.81 -36.81 -12.56
CA TYR A 330 -31.13 -35.63 -12.03
C TYR A 330 -29.68 -35.92 -11.64
N SER A 331 -29.38 -37.07 -11.04
CA SER A 331 -27.99 -37.46 -10.74
C SER A 331 -27.11 -37.51 -11.99
N LYS A 332 -27.65 -37.99 -13.13
CA LYS A 332 -26.93 -37.98 -14.41
C LYS A 332 -26.64 -36.55 -14.89
N ILE A 333 -27.65 -35.67 -14.82
CA ILE A 333 -27.51 -34.24 -15.15
C ILE A 333 -26.44 -33.58 -14.27
N MET A 334 -26.47 -33.82 -12.95
CA MET A 334 -25.51 -33.22 -12.01
C MET A 334 -24.07 -33.68 -12.27
N LYS A 335 -23.85 -34.95 -12.63
CA LYS A 335 -22.53 -35.44 -13.03
C LYS A 335 -22.02 -34.75 -14.30
N ASP A 336 -22.89 -34.55 -15.28
CA ASP A 336 -22.54 -33.82 -16.51
C ASP A 336 -22.17 -32.36 -16.23
N VAL A 337 -22.91 -31.68 -15.34
CA VAL A 337 -22.63 -30.30 -14.95
C VAL A 337 -21.35 -30.17 -14.13
N LEU A 338 -21.08 -31.09 -13.20
CA LEU A 338 -19.78 -31.17 -12.50
C LEU A 338 -18.63 -31.58 -13.43
N GLY A 339 -18.94 -32.20 -14.57
CA GLY A 339 -17.98 -32.40 -15.68
C GLY A 339 -17.72 -31.14 -16.52
N GLY A 340 -18.34 -30.01 -16.18
CA GLY A 340 -18.18 -28.72 -16.86
C GLY A 340 -19.15 -28.48 -18.02
N LYS A 341 -20.13 -29.36 -18.24
CA LYS A 341 -21.16 -29.15 -19.28
C LYS A 341 -22.21 -28.15 -18.80
N ILE A 342 -22.64 -27.28 -19.70
CA ILE A 342 -23.77 -26.39 -19.48
C ILE A 342 -25.04 -27.10 -19.95
N VAL A 343 -26.05 -27.20 -19.09
CA VAL A 343 -27.35 -27.80 -19.40
C VAL A 343 -28.40 -26.69 -19.43
N LYS A 344 -29.04 -26.46 -20.58
CA LYS A 344 -29.99 -25.34 -20.77
C LYS A 344 -31.40 -25.82 -21.05
N ASN A 345 -32.38 -25.07 -20.55
CA ASN A 345 -33.80 -25.17 -20.89
C ASN A 345 -34.38 -26.58 -20.82
N ILE A 346 -33.94 -27.39 -19.86
CA ILE A 346 -34.52 -28.72 -19.67
C ILE A 346 -35.81 -28.59 -18.86
N THR A 347 -36.85 -29.31 -19.28
CA THR A 347 -38.10 -29.38 -18.54
C THR A 347 -38.10 -30.61 -17.65
N THR A 348 -38.43 -30.43 -16.39
CA THR A 348 -38.50 -31.53 -15.41
C THR A 348 -39.52 -31.24 -14.32
N GLN A 349 -39.70 -32.20 -13.42
CA GLN A 349 -40.64 -32.10 -12.31
C GLN A 349 -39.89 -31.94 -10.99
N ARG A 350 -40.47 -31.11 -10.12
CA ARG A 350 -40.03 -30.90 -8.74
C ARG A 350 -41.22 -31.06 -7.78
N LYS A 351 -40.93 -31.26 -6.51
CA LYS A 351 -41.93 -31.27 -5.45
C LYS A 351 -41.70 -30.10 -4.49
N ASN A 352 -42.78 -29.47 -4.03
CA ASN A 352 -42.71 -28.45 -2.99
C ASN A 352 -42.89 -29.07 -1.58
N LYS A 353 -42.84 -28.25 -0.53
CA LYS A 353 -43.00 -28.68 0.88
C LYS A 353 -44.34 -29.37 1.17
N ARG A 354 -45.39 -29.05 0.40
CA ARG A 354 -46.72 -29.67 0.53
C ARG A 354 -46.84 -31.00 -0.22
N GLY A 355 -45.86 -31.33 -1.06
CA GLY A 355 -45.87 -32.51 -1.93
C GLY A 355 -46.48 -32.28 -3.31
N ASP A 356 -46.89 -31.03 -3.63
CA ASP A 356 -47.40 -30.70 -4.97
C ASP A 356 -46.27 -30.86 -5.99
N ILE A 357 -46.59 -31.42 -7.16
CA ILE A 357 -45.65 -31.52 -8.29
C ILE A 357 -45.70 -30.26 -9.13
N LEU A 358 -44.54 -29.68 -9.39
CA LEU A 358 -44.33 -28.47 -10.17
C LEU A 358 -43.56 -28.83 -11.44
N ASP A 359 -44.07 -28.38 -12.58
CA ASP A 359 -43.34 -28.46 -13.84
C ASP A 359 -42.42 -27.24 -13.93
N ILE A 360 -41.11 -27.50 -14.05
CA ILE A 360 -40.09 -26.45 -14.10
C ILE A 360 -39.25 -26.55 -15.37
N MET A 361 -38.91 -25.40 -15.93
CA MET A 361 -37.82 -25.28 -16.89
C MET A 361 -36.57 -24.84 -16.14
N MET A 362 -35.45 -25.52 -16.32
CA MET A 362 -34.22 -25.18 -15.61
C MET A 362 -32.98 -25.15 -16.51
N THR A 363 -32.06 -24.29 -16.13
CA THR A 363 -30.71 -24.19 -16.66
C THR A 363 -29.71 -24.37 -15.52
N LEU A 364 -28.70 -25.20 -15.73
CA LEU A 364 -27.65 -25.52 -14.76
C LEU A 364 -26.28 -25.19 -15.33
N ASN A 365 -25.46 -24.54 -14.50
CA ASN A 365 -24.07 -24.22 -14.82
C ASN A 365 -23.16 -24.61 -13.66
N SER A 366 -21.91 -24.99 -13.96
CA SER A 366 -20.87 -25.16 -12.94
C SER A 366 -20.40 -23.81 -12.40
N LEU A 367 -20.35 -23.67 -11.07
CA LEU A 367 -19.69 -22.56 -10.39
C LEU A 367 -18.19 -22.85 -10.28
N ARG A 368 -17.35 -21.85 -10.57
CA ARG A 368 -15.90 -21.96 -10.51
C ARG A 368 -15.28 -20.93 -9.58
N ASP A 369 -14.19 -21.30 -8.92
CA ASP A 369 -13.38 -20.36 -8.15
C ASP A 369 -12.42 -19.54 -9.05
N GLY A 370 -11.61 -18.67 -8.42
CA GLY A 370 -10.61 -17.86 -9.12
C GLY A 370 -9.47 -18.65 -9.75
N GLU A 371 -9.30 -19.93 -9.39
CA GLU A 371 -8.32 -20.86 -9.95
C GLU A 371 -8.94 -21.76 -11.04
N ASN A 372 -10.19 -21.50 -11.42
CA ASN A 372 -10.97 -22.22 -12.42
C ASN A 372 -11.39 -23.66 -12.00
N ASN A 373 -11.27 -24.01 -10.73
CA ASN A 373 -11.77 -25.27 -10.18
C ASN A 373 -13.29 -25.21 -10.01
N ILE A 374 -13.98 -26.32 -10.26
CA ILE A 374 -15.43 -26.40 -10.05
C ILE A 374 -15.70 -26.54 -8.54
N VAL A 375 -16.44 -25.57 -7.99
CA VAL A 375 -16.77 -25.50 -6.56
C VAL A 375 -18.24 -25.76 -6.27
N GLY A 376 -19.07 -25.89 -7.32
CA GLY A 376 -20.49 -26.13 -7.14
C GLY A 376 -21.30 -26.00 -8.42
N ILE A 377 -22.62 -25.87 -8.26
CA ILE A 377 -23.59 -25.77 -9.34
C ILE A 377 -24.55 -24.63 -9.04
N MET A 378 -24.92 -23.87 -10.08
CA MET A 378 -25.98 -22.87 -10.03
C MET A 378 -27.13 -23.31 -10.93
N GLU A 379 -28.34 -23.31 -10.37
CA GLU A 379 -29.59 -23.62 -11.05
C GLU A 379 -30.46 -22.37 -11.13
N ILE A 380 -30.93 -22.07 -12.33
CA ILE A 380 -31.98 -21.08 -12.57
C ILE A 380 -33.20 -21.85 -13.05
N GLN A 381 -34.33 -21.69 -12.36
CA GLN A 381 -35.54 -22.44 -12.64
C GLN A 381 -36.74 -21.51 -12.80
N LYS A 382 -37.57 -21.82 -13.78
CA LYS A 382 -38.81 -21.11 -14.08
C LYS A 382 -39.98 -22.07 -13.90
N ASP A 383 -40.91 -21.68 -13.04
CA ASP A 383 -42.16 -22.42 -12.82
C ASP A 383 -43.06 -22.29 -14.06
N LEU A 384 -43.37 -23.42 -14.69
CA LEU A 384 -44.25 -23.51 -15.86
C LEU A 384 -45.70 -23.80 -15.46
N THR A 385 -45.96 -24.25 -14.23
CA THR A 385 -47.30 -24.65 -13.75
C THR A 385 -48.31 -23.49 -13.80
N LYS A 386 -47.82 -22.24 -13.79
CA LYS A 386 -48.66 -21.03 -13.87
C LYS A 386 -48.95 -20.54 -15.29
N ILE A 387 -48.38 -21.16 -16.34
CA ILE A 387 -48.63 -20.78 -17.74
C ILE A 387 -50.10 -21.02 -18.13
N GLU A 388 -50.76 -22.00 -17.52
CA GLU A 388 -52.18 -22.31 -17.74
C GLU A 388 -53.09 -21.11 -17.43
N ASN A 389 -52.73 -20.22 -16.49
CA ASN A 389 -53.54 -19.05 -16.15
C ASN A 389 -53.50 -17.95 -17.24
N ILE A 390 -52.46 -17.88 -18.06
CA ILE A 390 -52.38 -16.94 -19.18
C ILE A 390 -53.22 -17.47 -20.34
N GLU A 391 -53.11 -18.77 -20.63
CA GLU A 391 -53.92 -19.42 -21.68
C GLU A 391 -55.41 -19.43 -21.31
N GLN A 392 -55.77 -19.76 -20.06
CA GLN A 392 -57.17 -19.69 -19.62
C GLN A 392 -57.71 -18.26 -19.56
N ARG A 393 -56.89 -17.26 -19.19
CA ARG A 393 -57.30 -15.85 -19.29
C ARG A 393 -57.45 -15.39 -20.74
N MET A 394 -56.59 -15.85 -21.65
CA MET A 394 -56.69 -15.58 -23.08
C MET A 394 -57.93 -16.23 -23.69
N LEU A 395 -58.25 -17.47 -23.30
CA LEU A 395 -59.48 -18.16 -23.70
C LEU A 395 -60.71 -17.44 -23.15
N LEU A 396 -60.75 -17.12 -21.86
CA LEU A 396 -61.85 -16.37 -21.25
C LEU A 396 -62.05 -15.00 -21.90
N PHE A 397 -60.96 -14.26 -22.14
CA PHE A 397 -61.01 -12.96 -22.82
C PHE A 397 -61.49 -13.09 -24.27
N SER A 398 -61.04 -14.13 -25.00
CA SER A 398 -61.52 -14.44 -26.35
C SER A 398 -63.02 -14.78 -26.35
N GLU A 399 -63.49 -15.55 -25.37
CA GLU A 399 -64.90 -15.90 -25.19
C GLU A 399 -65.74 -14.64 -24.95
N VAL A 400 -65.33 -13.78 -24.01
CA VAL A 400 -66.01 -12.51 -23.67
C VAL A 400 -66.08 -11.57 -24.87
N ILE A 401 -65.00 -11.43 -25.65
CA ILE A 401 -64.99 -10.59 -26.86
C ILE A 401 -65.93 -11.14 -27.93
N LYS A 402 -66.06 -12.47 -28.06
CA LYS A 402 -66.96 -13.09 -29.04
C LYS A 402 -68.43 -13.03 -28.61
N SER A 403 -68.72 -13.09 -27.31
CA SER A 403 -70.08 -13.15 -26.78
C SER A 403 -70.66 -11.79 -26.40
N THR A 404 -69.86 -10.73 -26.36
CA THR A 404 -70.37 -9.38 -26.09
C THR A 404 -71.29 -8.91 -27.21
N SER A 405 -72.34 -8.18 -26.85
CA SER A 405 -73.22 -7.48 -27.78
C SER A 405 -72.60 -6.22 -28.36
N ASP A 406 -71.50 -5.72 -27.79
CA ASP A 406 -70.81 -4.53 -28.29
C ASP A 406 -69.92 -4.86 -29.49
N GLY A 407 -69.96 -4.02 -30.52
CA GLY A 407 -69.03 -4.12 -31.64
C GLY A 407 -67.59 -3.80 -31.21
N ILE A 408 -66.69 -4.78 -31.31
CA ILE A 408 -65.26 -4.62 -31.05
C ILE A 408 -64.47 -4.75 -32.35
N VAL A 409 -63.70 -3.70 -32.66
CA VAL A 409 -62.80 -3.62 -33.81
C VAL A 409 -61.40 -3.25 -33.33
N ILE A 410 -60.38 -3.98 -33.76
CA ILE A 410 -58.97 -3.66 -33.49
C ILE A 410 -58.32 -3.30 -34.81
N THR A 411 -57.57 -2.20 -34.83
CA THR A 411 -56.82 -1.73 -36.00
C THR A 411 -55.34 -1.59 -35.70
N ASP A 412 -54.51 -1.49 -36.74
CA ASP A 412 -53.17 -0.94 -36.60
C ASP A 412 -53.19 0.59 -36.46
N LEU A 413 -52.00 1.20 -36.33
CA LEU A 413 -51.84 2.66 -36.19
C LEU A 413 -52.21 3.45 -37.45
N THR A 414 -52.33 2.78 -38.60
CA THR A 414 -52.80 3.39 -39.86
C THR A 414 -54.32 3.32 -39.99
N GLY A 415 -54.99 2.65 -39.04
CA GLY A 415 -56.43 2.44 -39.02
C GLY A 415 -56.86 1.23 -39.83
N THR A 416 -55.95 0.36 -40.26
CA THR A 416 -56.27 -0.89 -40.97
C THR A 416 -56.82 -1.92 -39.99
N ILE A 417 -57.99 -2.47 -40.26
CA ILE A 417 -58.68 -3.43 -39.40
C ILE A 417 -57.90 -4.75 -39.34
N LEU A 418 -57.51 -5.15 -38.14
CA LEU A 418 -56.81 -6.40 -37.82
C LEU A 418 -57.74 -7.46 -37.21
N TYR A 419 -58.80 -7.03 -36.53
CA TYR A 419 -59.77 -7.92 -35.89
C TYR A 419 -61.15 -7.26 -35.80
N VAL A 420 -62.20 -8.07 -35.95
CA VAL A 420 -63.60 -7.71 -35.68
C VAL A 420 -64.29 -8.84 -34.95
N ASN A 421 -65.07 -8.54 -33.92
CA ASN A 421 -65.91 -9.54 -33.27
C ASN A 421 -67.22 -9.79 -34.06
N LYS A 422 -68.03 -10.75 -33.61
CA LYS A 422 -69.29 -11.11 -34.29
C LYS A 422 -70.32 -9.97 -34.22
N ALA A 423 -70.44 -9.29 -33.08
CA ALA A 423 -71.35 -8.16 -32.93
C ALA A 423 -71.04 -7.01 -33.90
N SER A 424 -69.77 -6.67 -34.14
CA SER A 424 -69.40 -5.67 -35.16
C SER A 424 -69.83 -6.07 -36.57
N GLN A 425 -69.72 -7.35 -36.92
CA GLN A 425 -70.15 -7.85 -38.22
C GLN A 425 -71.67 -7.71 -38.39
N GLU A 426 -72.43 -8.04 -37.35
CA GLU A 426 -73.89 -7.92 -37.35
C GLU A 426 -74.37 -6.47 -37.33
N MET A 427 -73.74 -5.60 -36.54
CA MET A 427 -74.08 -4.17 -36.43
C MET A 427 -73.80 -3.42 -37.74
N CYS A 428 -72.66 -3.70 -38.38
CA CYS A 428 -72.24 -2.99 -39.58
C CYS A 428 -72.68 -3.70 -40.88
N GLY A 429 -73.23 -4.91 -40.79
CA GLY A 429 -73.72 -5.67 -41.94
C GLY A 429 -72.63 -6.21 -42.88
N TYR A 430 -71.38 -6.31 -42.41
CA TYR A 430 -70.24 -6.78 -43.20
C TYR A 430 -69.71 -8.11 -42.67
N ASN A 431 -69.20 -8.95 -43.58
CA ASN A 431 -68.49 -10.17 -43.20
C ASN A 431 -67.03 -9.87 -42.78
N VAL A 432 -66.46 -10.66 -41.86
CA VAL A 432 -65.05 -10.56 -41.45
C VAL A 432 -64.08 -10.49 -42.64
N LYS A 433 -64.31 -11.26 -43.71
CA LYS A 433 -63.42 -11.25 -44.90
C LYS A 433 -63.45 -9.93 -45.67
N GLU A 434 -64.52 -9.17 -45.54
CA GLU A 434 -64.67 -7.87 -46.20
C GLU A 434 -64.04 -6.74 -45.39
N LEU A 435 -63.91 -6.92 -44.07
CA LEU A 435 -63.39 -5.93 -43.14
C LEU A 435 -61.88 -6.07 -42.87
N ILE A 436 -61.37 -7.29 -42.68
CA ILE A 436 -59.96 -7.50 -42.33
C ILE A 436 -59.04 -6.98 -43.44
N GLY A 437 -58.06 -6.16 -43.07
CA GLY A 437 -57.13 -5.51 -44.01
C GLY A 437 -57.69 -4.26 -44.70
N ARG A 438 -58.92 -3.84 -44.40
CA ARG A 438 -59.49 -2.58 -44.90
C ARG A 438 -59.33 -1.44 -43.88
N PRO A 439 -59.35 -0.18 -44.32
CA PRO A 439 -59.39 0.96 -43.40
C PRO A 439 -60.68 0.98 -42.59
N SER A 440 -60.57 1.25 -41.28
CA SER A 440 -61.69 1.36 -40.33
C SER A 440 -62.72 2.44 -40.67
N SER A 441 -62.36 3.39 -41.53
CA SER A 441 -63.28 4.38 -42.08
C SER A 441 -64.45 3.77 -42.88
N ILE A 442 -64.34 2.50 -43.32
CA ILE A 442 -65.46 1.79 -43.97
C ILE A 442 -66.66 1.59 -43.04
N LEU A 443 -66.45 1.61 -41.73
CA LEU A 443 -67.51 1.39 -40.73
C LEU A 443 -68.31 2.67 -40.41
N PHE A 444 -67.97 3.80 -41.04
CA PHE A 444 -68.59 5.10 -40.80
C PHE A 444 -69.20 5.64 -42.10
N GLU A 445 -70.40 6.22 -42.01
CA GLU A 445 -71.10 6.81 -43.17
C GLU A 445 -70.28 7.90 -43.86
N SER A 446 -69.56 8.72 -43.07
CA SER A 446 -68.72 9.81 -43.55
C SER A 446 -67.23 9.51 -43.36
N LYS A 447 -66.58 8.96 -44.38
CA LYS A 447 -65.14 8.63 -44.37
C LYS A 447 -64.25 9.84 -44.07
N LYS A 448 -64.67 11.02 -44.53
CA LYS A 448 -63.91 12.28 -44.44
C LYS A 448 -63.97 12.86 -43.03
N GLU A 449 -65.11 12.73 -42.37
CA GLU A 449 -65.33 13.19 -40.99
C GLU A 449 -64.68 12.23 -40.00
N PHE A 450 -64.75 10.92 -40.23
CA PHE A 450 -64.01 9.93 -39.45
C PHE A 450 -62.49 10.22 -39.44
N GLN A 451 -61.87 10.45 -40.60
CA GLN A 451 -60.43 10.73 -40.66
C GLN A 451 -60.03 12.07 -40.03
N LYS A 452 -60.90 13.08 -40.09
CA LYS A 452 -60.57 14.44 -39.63
C LYS A 452 -60.86 14.64 -38.14
N GLU A 453 -61.89 14.00 -37.61
CA GLU A 453 -62.41 14.29 -36.27
C GLU A 453 -62.31 13.08 -35.33
N VAL A 454 -62.61 11.87 -35.80
CA VAL A 454 -62.68 10.68 -34.92
C VAL A 454 -61.32 9.97 -34.80
N PHE A 455 -60.64 9.75 -35.93
CA PHE A 455 -59.39 9.01 -35.99
C PHE A 455 -58.24 9.67 -35.19
N PRO A 456 -58.03 11.01 -35.23
CA PRO A 456 -57.02 11.66 -34.39
C PRO A 456 -57.31 11.53 -32.89
N ILE A 457 -58.58 11.57 -32.49
CA ILE A 457 -59.00 11.44 -31.08
C ILE A 457 -58.78 10.02 -30.57
N ILE A 458 -59.06 8.99 -31.40
CA ILE A 458 -58.78 7.59 -31.07
C ILE A 458 -57.29 7.39 -30.76
N LEU A 459 -56.40 7.99 -31.55
CA LEU A 459 -54.95 7.88 -31.36
C LEU A 459 -54.43 8.59 -30.09
N GLU A 460 -55.09 9.68 -29.65
CA GLU A 460 -54.64 10.44 -28.47
C GLU A 460 -55.24 9.95 -27.14
N LYS A 461 -56.56 9.70 -27.06
CA LYS A 461 -57.24 9.49 -25.75
C LYS A 461 -58.37 8.44 -25.76
N GLY A 462 -58.58 7.75 -26.89
CA GLY A 462 -59.73 6.88 -27.10
C GLY A 462 -61.01 7.68 -27.35
N TRP A 463 -61.91 7.13 -28.16
CA TRP A 463 -63.18 7.77 -28.53
C TRP A 463 -64.35 6.89 -28.10
N LYS A 464 -65.41 7.50 -27.57
CA LYS A 464 -66.67 6.82 -27.23
C LYS A 464 -67.82 7.55 -27.91
N GLY A 465 -68.43 6.89 -28.91
CA GLY A 465 -69.65 7.38 -29.55
C GLY A 465 -70.84 7.36 -28.60
N LYS A 466 -71.85 8.17 -28.89
CA LYS A 466 -73.17 8.09 -28.26
C LYS A 466 -74.05 7.11 -29.00
#